data_AF-B2VVX4-F1
#
_entry.id   AF-B2VVX4-F1
#
_cell.length_a   1.000
_cell.length_b   1.000
_cell.length_c   1.000
_cell.angle_alpha   90.00
_cell.angle_beta   90.00
_cell.angle_gamma   90.00
#
_symmetry.space_group_name_H-M   'P 1'
#
loop_
_entity.id
_entity.type
_entity.pdbx_description
1 polymer ?
#
loop_
_entity_poly.entity_id
_entity_poly.type
_entity_poly.pdbx_seq_one_letter_code
_entity_poly.pdbx_strand_id
1 'polypeptide(L)'
;MRTVRKNIAKLCDDQGFDLEPLRTRSLARLGELGYTKSHPWYRTVQNSIESGFAGVLMTLVPTLTHLDFWVKDHHRGPPSGECVSGLFGGLGLPDIIVKTWANLQHLTTSDTHVLKCNVQLDNLKSLDLKTVSIGTVLRLNGPGCLHGAENLEDLAMSVSMGFADRILMDTTEIELSSLFEALSCNHLRSLKLVLVNDGYHEGLHALDPGLGLDVGYFVDQIDSVKHSLESLTIMLETADDDVALEFSVDNMISPKLSMRHFTALKHLVVLQAFICDFNNDDDWADNSCMPDELPQNLETLEIIYPTPLIEDEGVGMPAQVFEDETQDTTWSDLSEEGIETKYNS
;
A
#
# COMPACT_ATOMS: atom_id res chain seq x y z
N MET A 1 -21.69 -10.33 1.56
CA MET A 1 -22.28 -9.00 1.33
C MET A 1 -22.18 -8.15 2.60
N ARG A 2 -21.06 -7.48 2.88
CA ARG A 2 -20.82 -6.97 4.25
C ARG A 2 -20.16 -5.60 4.25
N THR A 3 -20.62 -4.74 5.13
CA THR A 3 -20.02 -3.44 5.47
C THR A 3 -19.79 -3.47 6.98
N VAL A 4 -18.70 -2.87 7.43
CA VAL A 4 -18.18 -3.01 8.81
C VAL A 4 -19.08 -2.42 9.88
N ARG A 5 -20.03 -1.55 9.48
CA ARG A 5 -20.92 -0.82 10.38
C ARG A 5 -22.19 -1.59 10.75
N LYS A 6 -22.25 -2.90 10.47
CA LYS A 6 -23.43 -3.73 10.76
C LYS A 6 -23.28 -4.45 12.09
N ASN A 7 -24.40 -4.53 12.80
CA ASN A 7 -24.54 -5.38 13.97
C ASN A 7 -24.38 -6.86 13.54
N ILE A 8 -23.39 -7.55 14.12
CA ILE A 8 -23.07 -8.94 13.78
C ILE A 8 -23.79 -9.97 14.65
N ALA A 9 -24.61 -9.58 15.63
CA ALA A 9 -25.23 -10.51 16.58
C ALA A 9 -26.02 -11.62 15.88
N LYS A 10 -26.91 -11.25 14.94
CA LYS A 10 -27.67 -12.23 14.16
C LYS A 10 -26.77 -13.18 13.38
N LEU A 11 -25.67 -12.68 12.81
CA LEU A 11 -24.74 -13.50 12.05
C LEU A 11 -24.03 -14.52 12.96
N CYS A 12 -23.56 -14.07 14.12
CA CYS A 12 -22.98 -14.95 15.13
C CYS A 12 -23.97 -16.04 15.55
N ASP A 13 -25.22 -15.65 15.83
CA ASP A 13 -26.30 -16.59 16.19
C ASP A 13 -26.55 -17.61 15.07
N ASP A 14 -26.65 -17.15 13.82
CA ASP A 14 -26.84 -17.99 12.62
C ASP A 14 -25.65 -18.98 12.42
N GLN A 15 -24.45 -18.64 12.94
CA GLN A 15 -23.24 -19.47 12.90
C GLN A 15 -23.03 -20.29 14.18
N GLY A 16 -23.95 -20.24 15.16
CA GLY A 16 -23.83 -20.96 16.43
C GLY A 16 -22.81 -20.38 17.40
N PHE A 17 -22.39 -19.12 17.22
CA PHE A 17 -21.49 -18.41 18.12
C PHE A 17 -22.27 -17.51 19.08
N ASP A 18 -22.16 -17.75 20.40
CA ASP A 18 -22.74 -16.88 21.41
C ASP A 18 -21.88 -15.62 21.62
N LEU A 19 -22.37 -14.49 21.11
CA LEU A 19 -21.67 -13.20 21.18
C LEU A 19 -21.76 -12.52 22.56
N GLU A 20 -22.76 -12.86 23.38
CA GLU A 20 -23.06 -12.12 24.61
C GLU A 20 -21.90 -12.15 25.64
N PRO A 21 -21.22 -13.30 25.89
CA PRO A 21 -20.07 -13.35 26.77
C PRO A 21 -18.91 -12.47 26.29
N LEU A 22 -18.61 -12.48 24.98
CA LEU A 22 -17.57 -11.65 24.39
C LEU A 22 -17.91 -10.16 24.55
N ARG A 23 -19.16 -9.78 24.27
CA ARG A 23 -19.65 -8.41 24.46
C ARG A 23 -19.52 -7.97 25.90
N THR A 24 -19.98 -8.79 26.84
CA THR A 24 -19.93 -8.47 28.26
C THR A 24 -18.50 -8.24 28.75
N ARG A 25 -17.56 -9.14 28.39
CA ARG A 25 -16.14 -9.01 28.75
C ARG A 25 -15.49 -7.80 28.11
N SER A 26 -15.80 -7.54 26.84
CA SER A 26 -15.26 -6.38 26.11
C SER A 26 -15.71 -5.06 26.73
N LEU A 27 -16.99 -4.95 27.08
CA LEU A 27 -17.52 -3.75 27.77
C LEU A 27 -16.96 -3.58 29.18
N ALA A 28 -16.77 -4.68 29.92
CA ALA A 28 -16.12 -4.63 31.23
C ALA A 28 -14.68 -4.13 31.12
N ARG A 29 -13.91 -4.65 30.16
CA ARG A 29 -12.54 -4.21 29.87
C ARG A 29 -12.47 -2.73 29.49
N LEU A 30 -13.36 -2.26 28.62
CA LEU A 30 -13.45 -0.84 28.29
C LEU A 30 -13.76 0.02 29.53
N GLY A 31 -14.64 -0.46 30.41
CA GLY A 31 -14.92 0.17 31.70
C GLY A 31 -13.70 0.27 32.61
N GLU A 32 -12.89 -0.79 32.72
CA GLU A 32 -11.62 -0.80 33.47
C GLU A 32 -10.62 0.24 32.93
N LEU A 33 -10.60 0.42 31.60
CA LEU A 33 -9.75 1.39 30.91
C LEU A 33 -10.32 2.83 30.96
N GLY A 34 -11.49 3.05 31.57
CA GLY A 34 -12.13 4.36 31.71
C GLY A 34 -13.03 4.76 30.55
N TYR A 35 -13.20 3.92 29.53
CA TYR A 35 -14.10 4.16 28.41
C TYR A 35 -15.53 3.74 28.78
N THR A 36 -16.35 4.69 29.22
CA THR A 36 -17.72 4.43 29.68
C THR A 36 -18.77 4.49 28.56
N LYS A 37 -20.05 4.31 28.89
CA LYS A 37 -21.20 4.32 27.96
C LYS A 37 -21.32 5.58 27.08
N SER A 38 -20.73 6.70 27.50
CA SER A 38 -20.70 7.92 26.70
C SER A 38 -19.65 7.87 25.58
N HIS A 39 -18.62 7.04 25.72
CA HIS A 39 -17.51 6.95 24.77
C HIS A 39 -17.93 6.24 23.47
N PRO A 40 -17.53 6.75 22.28
CA PRO A 40 -17.90 6.13 21.00
C PRO A 40 -17.50 4.66 20.90
N TRP A 41 -16.27 4.31 21.31
CA TRP A 41 -15.79 2.93 21.31
C TRP A 41 -16.66 1.96 22.12
N TYR A 42 -17.11 2.38 23.31
CA TYR A 42 -18.02 1.58 24.13
C TYR A 42 -19.35 1.34 23.40
N ARG A 43 -19.88 2.37 22.73
CA ARG A 43 -21.12 2.27 21.95
C ARG A 43 -20.95 1.34 20.73
N THR A 44 -19.79 1.37 20.07
CA THR A 44 -19.46 0.47 18.95
C THR A 44 -19.54 -1.00 19.39
N VAL A 45 -18.90 -1.35 20.53
CA VAL A 45 -18.98 -2.70 21.10
C VAL A 45 -20.39 -3.05 21.59
N GLN A 46 -21.07 -2.11 22.25
CA GLN A 46 -22.44 -2.31 22.73
C GLN A 46 -23.41 -2.64 21.59
N ASN A 47 -23.22 -2.00 20.44
CA ASN A 47 -24.02 -2.23 19.23
C ASN A 47 -23.57 -3.45 18.42
N SER A 48 -22.65 -4.27 18.94
CA SER A 48 -22.13 -5.47 18.28
C SER A 48 -21.54 -5.19 16.91
N ILE A 49 -20.75 -4.12 16.79
CA ILE A 49 -20.02 -3.81 15.58
C ILE A 49 -18.66 -4.52 15.65
N GLU A 50 -18.36 -5.34 14.64
CA GLU A 50 -17.19 -6.24 14.60
C GLU A 50 -15.86 -5.51 14.88
N SER A 51 -15.62 -4.40 14.18
CA SER A 51 -14.40 -3.60 14.32
C SER A 51 -14.20 -3.05 15.74
N GLY A 52 -15.27 -2.81 16.49
CA GLY A 52 -15.18 -2.39 17.88
C GLY A 52 -14.51 -3.43 18.78
N PHE A 53 -14.80 -4.72 18.53
CA PHE A 53 -14.17 -5.83 19.24
C PHE A 53 -12.70 -5.99 18.85
N ALA A 54 -12.37 -5.80 17.57
CA ALA A 54 -10.97 -5.78 17.10
C ALA A 54 -10.16 -4.66 17.78
N GLY A 55 -10.75 -3.48 17.98
CA GLY A 55 -10.14 -2.43 18.77
C GLY A 55 -9.82 -2.91 20.21
N VAL A 56 -10.74 -3.64 20.87
CA VAL A 56 -10.51 -4.14 22.24
C VAL A 56 -9.37 -5.15 22.29
N LEU A 57 -9.26 -6.03 21.29
CA LEU A 57 -8.16 -6.95 21.13
C LEU A 57 -6.79 -6.24 21.12
N MET A 58 -6.70 -5.06 20.48
CA MET A 58 -5.46 -4.27 20.48
C MET A 58 -5.02 -3.83 21.90
N THR A 59 -5.91 -3.80 22.89
CA THR A 59 -5.57 -3.50 24.30
C THR A 59 -4.99 -4.68 25.07
N LEU A 60 -5.06 -5.88 24.49
CA LEU A 60 -4.64 -7.14 25.13
C LEU A 60 -3.24 -7.57 24.70
N VAL A 61 -2.67 -6.90 23.69
CA VAL A 61 -1.34 -7.21 23.16
C VAL A 61 -0.37 -6.10 23.57
N PRO A 62 0.21 -6.16 24.79
CA PRO A 62 1.26 -5.21 25.14
C PRO A 62 2.47 -5.43 24.22
N THR A 63 3.20 -4.35 23.93
CA THR A 63 4.47 -4.39 23.16
C THR A 63 4.34 -4.88 21.72
N LEU A 64 3.35 -4.36 20.98
CA LEU A 64 3.26 -4.57 19.53
C LEU A 64 4.46 -3.92 18.82
N THR A 65 5.21 -4.73 18.07
CA THR A 65 6.27 -4.28 17.16
C THR A 65 5.82 -4.33 15.71
N HIS A 66 4.87 -5.19 15.38
CA HIS A 66 4.30 -5.35 14.05
C HIS A 66 2.78 -5.28 14.15
N LEU A 67 2.16 -4.44 13.33
CA LEU A 67 0.72 -4.28 13.32
C LEU A 67 0.21 -4.12 11.89
N ASP A 68 -0.60 -5.08 11.48
CA ASP A 68 -1.33 -5.00 10.23
C ASP A 68 -2.81 -4.89 10.53
N PHE A 69 -3.44 -3.81 10.03
CA PHE A 69 -4.88 -3.71 10.10
C PHE A 69 -5.45 -2.89 8.95
N TRP A 70 -6.60 -3.34 8.49
CA TRP A 70 -7.42 -2.60 7.56
C TRP A 70 -8.88 -2.93 7.82
N VAL A 71 -9.75 -2.01 7.43
CA VAL A 71 -11.18 -2.10 7.67
C VAL A 71 -11.87 -1.93 6.32
N LYS A 72 -12.49 -2.96 5.75
CA LYS A 72 -13.08 -2.87 4.39
C LYS A 72 -14.43 -2.17 4.39
N ASP A 73 -14.61 -1.04 3.70
CA ASP A 73 -15.90 -0.34 3.67
C ASP A 73 -17.04 -1.22 3.12
N HIS A 74 -16.72 -2.10 2.17
CA HIS A 74 -17.57 -3.21 1.78
C HIS A 74 -16.75 -4.47 1.45
N HIS A 75 -17.39 -5.63 1.49
CA HIS A 75 -16.77 -6.96 1.35
C HIS A 75 -16.00 -7.25 0.06
N ARG A 76 -16.15 -6.40 -0.95
CA ARG A 76 -15.43 -6.46 -2.25
C ARG A 76 -14.73 -5.14 -2.57
N GLY A 77 -14.70 -4.22 -1.61
CA GLY A 77 -14.20 -2.87 -1.80
C GLY A 77 -12.79 -2.71 -1.29
N PRO A 78 -12.15 -1.60 -1.66
CA PRO A 78 -10.88 -1.25 -1.07
C PRO A 78 -11.02 -1.12 0.46
N PRO A 79 -9.90 -1.28 1.17
CA PRO A 79 -9.79 -0.83 2.54
C PRO A 79 -10.31 0.60 2.75
N SER A 80 -10.91 0.86 3.91
CA SER A 80 -11.44 2.16 4.31
C SER A 80 -10.31 3.10 4.65
N GLY A 81 -10.41 4.35 4.18
CA GLY A 81 -9.52 5.43 4.60
C GLY A 81 -9.81 5.99 5.99
N GLU A 82 -10.70 5.37 6.78
CA GLU A 82 -11.09 5.83 8.13
C GLU A 82 -11.10 4.68 9.16
N CYS A 83 -10.08 3.81 9.12
CA CYS A 83 -9.94 2.65 10.00
C CYS A 83 -9.99 3.01 11.50
N VAL A 84 -9.40 4.13 11.92
CA VAL A 84 -9.43 4.59 13.33
C VAL A 84 -10.88 4.76 13.81
N SER A 85 -11.72 5.40 12.99
CA SER A 85 -13.13 5.60 13.32
C SER A 85 -13.90 4.28 13.37
N GLY A 86 -13.55 3.31 12.51
CA GLY A 86 -14.13 1.98 12.52
C GLY A 86 -13.82 1.21 13.80
N LEU A 87 -12.58 1.26 14.28
CA LEU A 87 -12.13 0.53 15.46
C LEU A 87 -12.61 1.17 16.77
N PHE A 88 -12.51 2.49 16.88
CA PHE A 88 -12.69 3.21 18.14
C PHE A 88 -13.92 4.12 18.18
N GLY A 89 -14.68 4.19 17.09
CA GLY A 89 -15.90 5.01 16.96
C GLY A 89 -15.67 6.52 16.89
N GLY A 90 -14.43 6.98 16.97
CA GLY A 90 -14.05 8.39 16.92
C GLY A 90 -12.83 8.62 16.02
N LEU A 91 -12.51 9.88 15.75
CA LEU A 91 -11.39 10.25 14.87
C LEU A 91 -10.02 10.16 15.56
N GLY A 92 -9.97 10.13 16.90
CA GLY A 92 -8.74 10.04 17.66
C GLY A 92 -8.44 8.62 18.13
N LEU A 93 -7.16 8.28 18.22
CA LEU A 93 -6.70 7.05 18.86
C LEU A 93 -6.85 7.16 20.39
N PRO A 94 -7.40 6.14 21.07
CA PRO A 94 -7.47 6.14 22.52
C PRO A 94 -6.07 6.10 23.17
N ASP A 95 -5.86 6.82 24.29
CA ASP A 95 -4.55 6.91 24.97
C ASP A 95 -3.86 5.56 25.24
N ILE A 96 -4.64 4.52 25.58
CA ILE A 96 -4.09 3.18 25.81
C ILE A 96 -3.48 2.58 24.54
N ILE A 97 -4.07 2.86 23.37
CA ILE A 97 -3.60 2.39 22.07
C ILE A 97 -2.32 3.14 21.70
N VAL A 98 -2.29 4.47 21.87
CA VAL A 98 -1.08 5.28 21.67
C VAL A 98 0.09 4.74 22.48
N LYS A 99 -0.12 4.41 23.76
CA LYS A 99 0.92 3.80 24.61
C LYS A 99 1.36 2.42 24.14
N THR A 100 0.44 1.62 23.61
CA THR A 100 0.73 0.27 23.13
C THR A 100 1.54 0.29 21.84
N TRP A 101 1.33 1.31 21.00
CA TRP A 101 2.02 1.49 19.71
C TRP A 101 3.36 2.22 19.81
N ALA A 102 3.78 2.65 21.00
CA ALA A 102 5.04 3.37 21.19
C ALA A 102 6.29 2.60 20.67
N ASN A 103 6.22 1.27 20.62
CA ASN A 103 7.31 0.40 20.16
C ASN A 103 7.07 -0.18 18.75
N LEU A 104 6.09 0.35 18.02
CA LEU A 104 5.74 -0.18 16.70
C LEU A 104 6.89 0.08 15.72
N GLN A 105 7.32 -0.97 15.04
CA GLN A 105 8.41 -0.97 14.05
C GLN A 105 7.87 -1.12 12.63
N HIS A 106 6.76 -1.85 12.47
CA HIS A 106 6.07 -2.02 11.20
C HIS A 106 4.57 -1.74 11.35
N LEU A 107 4.01 -1.00 10.39
CA LEU A 107 2.60 -0.68 10.31
C LEU A 107 2.07 -0.91 8.89
N THR A 108 1.08 -1.79 8.74
CA THR A 108 0.23 -1.82 7.54
C THR A 108 -1.11 -1.16 7.83
N THR A 109 -1.48 -0.15 7.04
CA THR A 109 -2.76 0.57 7.17
C THR A 109 -3.22 1.14 5.83
N SER A 110 -4.53 1.28 5.63
CA SER A 110 -5.09 2.09 4.53
C SER A 110 -5.46 3.52 4.94
N ASP A 111 -5.28 3.83 6.22
CA ASP A 111 -5.76 5.04 6.85
C ASP A 111 -4.59 5.98 7.18
N THR A 112 -4.36 6.97 6.32
CA THR A 112 -3.36 8.02 6.58
C THR A 112 -3.76 8.92 7.75
N HIS A 113 -5.00 8.90 8.22
CA HIS A 113 -5.44 9.62 9.42
C HIS A 113 -4.75 9.11 10.68
N VAL A 114 -4.36 7.82 10.72
CA VAL A 114 -3.56 7.26 11.82
C VAL A 114 -2.30 8.11 12.09
N LEU A 115 -1.64 8.56 11.02
CA LEU A 115 -0.43 9.37 11.06
C LEU A 115 -0.73 10.86 11.37
N LYS A 116 -2.00 11.28 11.33
CA LYS A 116 -2.48 12.61 11.72
C LYS A 116 -2.96 12.67 13.17
N CYS A 117 -3.09 11.53 13.86
CA CYS A 117 -3.60 11.45 15.24
C CYS A 117 -2.59 11.89 16.32
N ASN A 118 -1.51 12.59 15.98
CA ASN A 118 -0.42 12.97 16.90
C ASN A 118 0.19 11.79 17.67
N VAL A 119 0.25 10.61 17.04
CA VAL A 119 0.96 9.46 17.62
C VAL A 119 2.44 9.59 17.32
N GLN A 120 3.28 9.42 18.34
CA GLN A 120 4.71 9.29 18.18
C GLN A 120 5.04 7.84 17.85
N LEU A 121 5.42 7.59 16.59
CA LEU A 121 5.86 6.29 16.10
C LEU A 121 7.38 6.31 15.88
N ASP A 122 8.13 6.77 16.87
CA ASP A 122 9.58 7.04 16.74
C ASP A 122 10.40 5.79 16.31
N ASN A 123 9.88 4.60 16.60
CA ASN A 123 10.49 3.32 16.27
C ASN A 123 10.05 2.74 14.91
N LEU A 124 9.15 3.42 14.20
CA LEU A 124 8.61 2.93 12.93
C LEU A 124 9.68 2.96 11.85
N LYS A 125 10.01 1.78 11.33
CA LYS A 125 10.98 1.56 10.27
C LYS A 125 10.34 1.18 8.95
N SER A 126 9.18 0.55 9.02
CA SER A 126 8.48 0.05 7.86
C SER A 126 7.02 0.47 7.87
N LEU A 127 6.53 0.99 6.75
CA LEU A 127 5.15 1.42 6.55
C LEU A 127 4.60 0.84 5.25
N ASP A 128 3.45 0.19 5.33
CA ASP A 128 2.69 -0.28 4.16
C ASP A 128 1.35 0.47 4.09
N LEU A 129 1.24 1.41 3.14
CA LEU A 129 0.03 2.18 2.89
C LEU A 129 -0.81 1.54 1.79
N LYS A 130 -1.94 0.95 2.18
CA LYS A 130 -2.89 0.37 1.23
C LYS A 130 -3.78 1.47 0.63
N THR A 131 -3.79 1.53 -0.71
CA THR A 131 -4.72 2.33 -1.53
C THR A 131 -4.50 3.85 -1.40
N VAL A 132 -3.33 4.32 -1.82
CA VAL A 132 -3.01 5.73 -2.05
C VAL A 132 -3.65 6.20 -3.36
N SER A 133 -4.76 6.94 -3.24
CA SER A 133 -5.43 7.58 -4.37
C SER A 133 -5.08 9.06 -4.48
N ILE A 134 -5.43 9.69 -5.60
CA ILE A 134 -5.42 11.15 -5.79
C ILE A 134 -6.16 11.84 -4.63
N GLY A 135 -7.30 11.29 -4.22
CA GLY A 135 -8.09 11.80 -3.10
C GLY A 135 -7.39 11.70 -1.74
N THR A 136 -6.47 10.73 -1.56
CA THR A 136 -5.64 10.63 -0.36
C THR A 136 -4.62 11.78 -0.31
N VAL A 137 -3.94 12.04 -1.42
CA VAL A 137 -2.92 13.10 -1.53
C VAL A 137 -3.55 14.49 -1.39
N LEU A 138 -4.74 14.72 -1.97
CA LEU A 138 -5.50 15.96 -1.83
C LEU A 138 -5.81 16.37 -0.39
N ARG A 139 -5.81 15.41 0.54
CA ARG A 139 -6.15 15.65 1.95
C ARG A 139 -4.91 15.89 2.81
N LEU A 140 -3.72 15.93 2.23
CA LEU A 140 -2.49 16.25 2.95
C LEU A 140 -2.46 17.75 3.27
N ASN A 141 -1.99 18.11 4.47
CA ASN A 141 -1.94 19.49 4.93
C ASN A 141 -0.56 20.13 4.73
N GLY A 142 0.27 19.54 3.85
CA GLY A 142 1.64 19.98 3.57
C GLY A 142 2.73 19.04 4.10
N PRO A 143 4.01 19.45 4.00
CA PRO A 143 5.16 18.66 4.41
C PRO A 143 5.16 18.31 5.91
N GLY A 144 5.58 17.10 6.25
CA GLY A 144 5.65 16.60 7.63
C GLY A 144 4.32 16.55 8.37
N CYS A 145 3.19 16.63 7.65
CA CYS A 145 1.86 16.55 8.27
C CYS A 145 1.45 15.14 8.69
N LEU A 146 2.19 14.11 8.26
CA LEU A 146 2.05 12.72 8.70
C LEU A 146 3.23 12.41 9.64
N HIS A 147 2.94 12.31 10.94
CA HIS A 147 3.96 12.20 11.98
C HIS A 147 4.41 10.75 12.21
N GLY A 148 5.64 10.57 12.70
CA GLY A 148 6.19 9.26 13.06
C GLY A 148 6.73 8.46 11.88
N ALA A 149 6.92 9.10 10.73
CA ALA A 149 7.44 8.51 9.51
C ALA A 149 8.88 8.98 9.18
N GLU A 150 9.47 9.82 10.03
CA GLU A 150 10.77 10.46 9.79
C GLU A 150 11.93 9.45 9.75
N ASN A 151 11.76 8.32 10.44
CA ASN A 151 12.76 7.24 10.56
C ASN A 151 12.49 6.05 9.63
N LEU A 152 11.54 6.16 8.70
CA LEU A 152 11.19 5.10 7.77
C LEU A 152 12.38 4.75 6.86
N GLU A 153 12.64 3.45 6.79
CA GLU A 153 13.63 2.83 5.90
C GLU A 153 12.93 2.06 4.77
N ASP A 154 11.73 1.52 5.03
CA ASP A 154 10.92 0.77 4.07
C ASP A 154 9.52 1.37 3.91
N LEU A 155 9.12 1.63 2.67
CA LEU A 155 7.79 2.13 2.32
C LEU A 155 7.21 1.25 1.21
N ALA A 156 6.09 0.60 1.50
CA ALA A 156 5.27 -0.08 0.52
C ALA A 156 3.97 0.69 0.33
N MET A 157 3.51 0.84 -0.91
CA MET A 157 2.25 1.52 -1.20
C MET A 157 1.52 0.82 -2.34
N SER A 158 0.23 0.56 -2.15
CA SER A 158 -0.67 0.32 -3.29
C SER A 158 -1.14 1.68 -3.77
N VAL A 159 -0.73 2.11 -4.96
CA VAL A 159 -0.90 3.48 -5.46
C VAL A 159 -1.73 3.48 -6.74
N SER A 160 -2.66 4.42 -6.85
CA SER A 160 -3.44 4.61 -8.06
C SER A 160 -2.50 4.80 -9.24
N MET A 161 -2.78 4.11 -10.36
CA MET A 161 -2.16 4.44 -11.64
C MET A 161 -2.44 5.90 -12.03
N GLY A 162 -3.40 6.56 -11.36
CA GLY A 162 -3.84 7.96 -11.47
C GLY A 162 -2.71 8.92 -11.70
N PHE A 163 -1.66 8.72 -10.93
CA PHE A 163 -0.50 9.60 -10.91
C PHE A 163 0.34 9.55 -12.19
N ALA A 164 0.14 8.57 -13.08
CA ALA A 164 0.79 8.56 -14.40
C ALA A 164 0.01 9.38 -15.46
N ASP A 165 -1.22 9.81 -15.20
CA ASP A 165 -1.94 10.75 -16.08
C ASP A 165 -1.41 12.17 -15.86
N ARG A 166 -0.37 12.53 -16.61
CA ARG A 166 0.33 13.80 -16.49
C ARG A 166 -0.59 15.00 -16.69
N ILE A 167 -1.51 14.95 -17.66
CA ILE A 167 -2.40 16.07 -17.95
C ILE A 167 -3.34 16.33 -16.78
N LEU A 168 -3.89 15.25 -16.21
CA LEU A 168 -4.72 15.35 -15.02
C LEU A 168 -3.92 15.88 -13.83
N MET A 169 -2.71 15.37 -13.59
CA MET A 169 -1.88 15.80 -12.46
C MET A 169 -1.49 17.28 -12.60
N ASP A 170 -1.06 17.72 -13.78
CA ASP A 170 -0.75 19.12 -14.09
C ASP A 170 -1.98 20.04 -13.92
N THR A 171 -3.17 19.57 -14.32
CA THR A 171 -4.42 20.34 -14.22
C THR A 171 -4.92 20.45 -12.78
N THR A 172 -4.73 19.39 -12.00
CA THR A 172 -5.20 19.32 -10.60
C THR A 172 -4.17 19.84 -9.61
N GLU A 173 -2.92 20.04 -10.04
CA GLU A 173 -1.77 20.40 -9.21
C GLU A 173 -1.57 19.38 -8.06
N ILE A 174 -1.74 18.10 -8.36
CA ILE A 174 -1.59 16.99 -7.41
C ILE A 174 -0.45 16.11 -7.88
N GLU A 175 0.48 15.79 -6.98
CA GLU A 175 1.61 14.91 -7.28
C GLU A 175 1.80 13.88 -6.16
N LEU A 176 2.19 12.67 -6.52
CA LEU A 176 2.60 11.64 -5.57
C LEU A 176 3.80 12.10 -4.71
N SER A 177 4.65 12.98 -5.25
CA SER A 177 5.78 13.62 -4.57
C SER A 177 5.36 14.23 -3.20
N SER A 178 4.16 14.82 -3.15
CA SER A 178 3.59 15.45 -1.96
C SER A 178 3.38 14.47 -0.80
N LEU A 179 3.18 13.18 -1.08
CA LEU A 179 3.05 12.16 -0.03
C LEU A 179 4.40 11.89 0.65
N PHE A 180 5.50 11.80 -0.12
CA PHE A 180 6.83 11.63 0.45
C PHE A 180 7.23 12.83 1.31
N GLU A 181 6.91 14.05 0.87
CA GLU A 181 7.10 15.26 1.68
C GLU A 181 6.25 15.25 2.96
N ALA A 182 4.97 14.84 2.85
CA ALA A 182 4.08 14.74 3.99
C ALA A 182 4.55 13.73 5.04
N LEU A 183 5.16 12.62 4.61
CA LEU A 183 5.79 11.61 5.47
C LEU A 183 7.15 12.03 6.02
N SER A 184 7.82 13.00 5.38
CA SER A 184 9.20 13.41 5.74
C SER A 184 10.19 12.24 5.78
N CYS A 185 10.01 11.26 4.88
CA CYS A 185 10.82 10.04 4.82
C CYS A 185 12.17 10.28 4.12
N ASN A 186 13.09 10.95 4.83
CA ASN A 186 14.41 11.35 4.31
C ASN A 186 15.45 10.21 4.29
N HIS A 187 15.13 9.07 4.90
CA HIS A 187 16.04 7.94 5.09
C HIS A 187 15.56 6.67 4.37
N LEU A 188 14.64 6.82 3.43
CA LEU A 188 14.01 5.70 2.74
C LEU A 188 15.04 4.95 1.89
N ARG A 189 15.20 3.66 2.17
CA ARG A 189 16.11 2.74 1.46
C ARG A 189 15.37 1.79 0.53
N SER A 190 14.14 1.41 0.87
CA SER A 190 13.32 0.52 0.07
C SER A 190 11.97 1.14 -0.24
N LEU A 191 11.60 1.18 -1.52
CA LEU A 191 10.31 1.66 -1.99
C LEU A 191 9.66 0.59 -2.87
N LYS A 192 8.47 0.14 -2.47
CA LYS A 192 7.63 -0.75 -3.25
C LYS A 192 6.33 -0.04 -3.63
N LEU A 193 6.08 0.08 -4.93
CA LEU A 193 4.87 0.66 -5.50
C LEU A 193 4.10 -0.43 -6.24
N VAL A 194 2.90 -0.73 -5.77
CA VAL A 194 1.95 -1.62 -6.43
C VAL A 194 0.89 -0.74 -7.08
N LEU A 195 0.92 -0.64 -8.40
CA LEU A 195 0.03 0.18 -9.20
C LEU A 195 -1.35 -0.47 -9.28
N VAL A 196 -2.39 0.25 -8.88
CA VAL A 196 -3.77 -0.23 -8.87
C VAL A 196 -4.64 0.59 -9.83
N ASN A 197 -5.54 -0.08 -10.56
CA ASN A 197 -6.62 0.60 -11.26
C ASN A 197 -7.77 0.87 -10.28
N ASP A 198 -7.91 2.13 -9.85
CA ASP A 198 -8.98 2.56 -8.95
C ASP A 198 -10.23 3.10 -9.69
N GLY A 199 -10.31 2.88 -11.01
CA GLY A 199 -11.42 3.28 -11.86
C GLY A 199 -11.46 4.78 -12.21
N TYR A 200 -10.47 5.57 -11.77
CA TYR A 200 -10.42 7.01 -12.06
C TYR A 200 -10.09 7.32 -13.53
N HIS A 201 -9.33 6.43 -14.17
CA HIS A 201 -8.81 6.62 -15.54
C HIS A 201 -9.82 6.40 -16.65
N GLU A 202 -10.85 5.60 -16.41
CA GLU A 202 -11.80 5.19 -17.44
C GLU A 202 -12.68 6.36 -17.95
N GLY A 203 -12.62 7.53 -17.30
CA GLY A 203 -13.58 8.62 -17.51
C GLY A 203 -13.09 9.92 -18.15
N LEU A 204 -11.79 10.24 -18.17
CA LEU A 204 -11.34 11.60 -18.51
C LEU A 204 -10.42 11.69 -19.76
N HIS A 205 -9.48 10.78 -19.96
CA HIS A 205 -8.53 10.84 -21.09
C HIS A 205 -8.25 9.49 -21.80
N ALA A 206 -8.78 8.37 -21.29
CA ALA A 206 -8.55 7.00 -21.79
C ALA A 206 -9.01 6.69 -23.23
N LEU A 207 -9.47 7.68 -23.99
CA LEU A 207 -9.94 7.50 -25.38
C LEU A 207 -9.20 8.39 -26.40
N ASP A 208 -8.29 9.26 -25.95
CA ASP A 208 -7.52 10.11 -26.86
C ASP A 208 -6.16 9.45 -27.16
N PRO A 209 -5.86 9.16 -28.45
CA PRO A 209 -4.58 8.57 -28.84
C PRO A 209 -3.40 9.46 -28.41
N GLY A 210 -2.43 8.88 -27.70
CA GLY A 210 -1.27 9.59 -27.17
C GLY A 210 -1.45 10.22 -25.79
N LEU A 211 -2.61 10.05 -25.14
CA LEU A 211 -2.89 10.49 -23.76
C LEU A 211 -2.86 9.32 -22.75
N GLY A 212 -1.97 8.35 -22.98
CA GLY A 212 -1.77 7.21 -22.08
C GLY A 212 -1.16 7.59 -20.72
N LEU A 213 -0.81 6.57 -19.95
CA LEU A 213 -0.16 6.69 -18.67
C LEU A 213 1.34 6.95 -18.88
N ASP A 214 1.79 8.18 -18.64
CA ASP A 214 3.19 8.60 -18.75
C ASP A 214 3.98 8.02 -17.56
N VAL A 215 4.58 6.84 -17.78
CA VAL A 215 5.29 6.12 -16.72
C VAL A 215 6.65 6.75 -16.42
N GLY A 216 7.26 7.45 -17.37
CA GLY A 216 8.44 8.28 -17.15
C GLY A 216 8.17 9.41 -16.17
N TYR A 217 7.05 10.13 -16.37
CA TYR A 217 6.55 11.15 -15.44
C TYR A 217 6.20 10.56 -14.07
N PHE A 218 5.62 9.35 -14.01
CA PHE A 218 5.38 8.67 -12.74
C PHE A 218 6.70 8.43 -11.97
N VAL A 219 7.76 7.97 -12.64
CA VAL A 219 9.08 7.80 -12.02
C VAL A 219 9.68 9.14 -11.58
N ASP A 220 9.43 10.24 -12.30
CA ASP A 220 9.87 11.57 -11.86
C ASP A 220 9.25 12.00 -10.52
N GLN A 221 8.06 11.52 -10.17
CA GLN A 221 7.42 11.89 -8.90
C GLN A 221 8.08 11.26 -7.66
N ILE A 222 8.95 10.25 -7.85
CA ILE A 222 9.71 9.61 -6.75
C ILE A 222 11.14 10.18 -6.62
N ASP A 223 11.49 11.22 -7.38
CA ASP A 223 12.83 11.82 -7.36
C ASP A 223 13.24 12.40 -6.00
N SER A 224 12.28 12.72 -5.14
CA SER A 224 12.54 13.27 -3.81
C SER A 224 13.32 12.30 -2.90
N VAL A 225 13.23 10.99 -3.14
CA VAL A 225 13.91 9.95 -2.35
C VAL A 225 15.11 9.31 -3.07
N LYS A 226 15.47 9.80 -4.27
CA LYS A 226 16.48 9.17 -5.16
C LYS A 226 17.88 8.96 -4.55
N HIS A 227 18.27 9.80 -3.60
CA HIS A 227 19.62 9.80 -3.04
C HIS A 227 19.84 8.72 -1.98
N SER A 228 18.78 8.28 -1.31
CA SER A 228 18.84 7.25 -0.24
C SER A 228 18.33 5.88 -0.70
N LEU A 229 17.59 5.84 -1.81
CA LEU A 229 16.90 4.63 -2.26
C LEU A 229 17.88 3.58 -2.80
N GLU A 230 17.94 2.43 -2.12
CA GLU A 230 18.77 1.28 -2.47
C GLU A 230 17.99 0.20 -3.22
N SER A 231 16.67 0.13 -3.03
CA SER A 231 15.76 -0.82 -3.69
C SER A 231 14.49 -0.13 -4.16
N LEU A 232 14.13 -0.32 -5.43
CA LEU A 232 12.89 0.17 -6.03
C LEU A 232 12.14 -0.98 -6.72
N THR A 233 10.89 -1.17 -6.32
CA THR A 233 9.96 -2.07 -7.00
C THR A 233 8.74 -1.29 -7.48
N ILE A 234 8.42 -1.38 -8.77
CA ILE A 234 7.19 -0.87 -9.36
C ILE A 234 6.53 -2.01 -10.12
N MET A 235 5.36 -2.44 -9.67
CA MET A 235 4.62 -3.56 -10.26
C MET A 235 3.13 -3.24 -10.36
N LEU A 236 2.38 -3.97 -11.16
CA LEU A 236 0.91 -3.86 -11.20
C LEU A 236 0.29 -4.77 -10.12
N GLU A 237 -0.86 -4.35 -9.58
CA GLU A 237 -1.73 -5.26 -8.85
C GLU A 237 -2.33 -6.26 -9.84
N THR A 238 -1.96 -7.52 -9.68
CA THR A 238 -2.56 -8.62 -10.41
C THR A 238 -3.97 -8.83 -9.86
N ALA A 239 -4.96 -8.18 -10.48
CA ALA A 239 -6.36 -8.51 -10.23
C ALA A 239 -6.68 -9.89 -10.83
N ASP A 240 -7.72 -10.56 -10.33
CA ASP A 240 -8.28 -11.78 -10.96
C ASP A 240 -8.88 -11.53 -12.38
N ASP A 241 -8.68 -10.34 -12.97
CA ASP A 241 -9.21 -9.90 -14.26
C ASP A 241 -8.06 -9.50 -15.20
N ASP A 242 -7.55 -10.48 -15.93
CA ASP A 242 -6.43 -10.32 -16.88
C ASP A 242 -6.68 -9.23 -17.93
N VAL A 243 -7.95 -8.98 -18.30
CA VAL A 243 -8.30 -7.99 -19.34
C VAL A 243 -8.02 -6.56 -18.87
N ALA A 244 -8.29 -6.25 -17.60
CA ALA A 244 -8.01 -4.94 -17.03
C ALA A 244 -6.50 -4.70 -16.87
N LEU A 245 -5.74 -5.75 -16.61
CA LEU A 245 -4.28 -5.71 -16.52
C LEU A 245 -3.63 -5.48 -17.90
N GLU A 246 -4.04 -6.24 -18.91
CA GLU A 246 -3.60 -6.06 -20.30
C GLU A 246 -3.87 -4.63 -20.80
N PHE A 247 -5.10 -4.14 -20.60
CA PHE A 247 -5.45 -2.76 -20.93
C PHE A 247 -4.53 -1.75 -20.24
N SER A 248 -4.22 -1.98 -18.96
CA SER A 248 -3.36 -1.08 -18.18
C SER A 248 -1.93 -1.02 -18.72
N VAL A 249 -1.37 -2.16 -19.15
CA VAL A 249 -0.04 -2.25 -19.75
C VAL A 249 -0.03 -1.60 -21.14
N ASP A 250 -1.03 -1.88 -21.98
CA ASP A 250 -1.14 -1.34 -23.35
C ASP A 250 -1.26 0.18 -23.40
N ASN A 251 -1.71 0.81 -22.30
CA ASN A 251 -1.84 2.26 -22.19
C ASN A 251 -0.64 2.94 -21.52
N MET A 252 0.40 2.22 -21.11
CA MET A 252 1.63 2.83 -20.61
C MET A 252 2.45 3.40 -21.77
N ILE A 253 2.83 4.66 -21.66
CA ILE A 253 3.59 5.40 -22.67
C ILE A 253 4.76 6.14 -22.04
N SER A 254 5.69 6.60 -22.88
CA SER A 254 6.81 7.46 -22.46
C SER A 254 7.66 6.81 -21.35
N PRO A 255 8.40 5.72 -21.65
CA PRO A 255 9.29 5.08 -20.68
C PRO A 255 10.31 6.06 -20.10
N LYS A 256 10.83 5.73 -18.92
CA LYS A 256 11.89 6.53 -18.30
C LYS A 256 13.20 6.32 -19.04
N LEU A 257 13.67 7.34 -19.76
CA LEU A 257 14.89 7.25 -20.57
C LEU A 257 16.19 7.29 -19.76
N SER A 258 16.16 7.73 -18.50
CA SER A 258 17.35 7.74 -17.64
C SER A 258 16.99 7.61 -16.16
N MET A 259 17.76 6.75 -15.47
CA MET A 259 17.67 6.52 -14.03
C MET A 259 19.02 6.74 -13.32
N ARG A 260 20.02 7.32 -14.01
CA ARG A 260 21.36 7.57 -13.47
C ARG A 260 21.38 8.36 -12.16
N HIS A 261 20.38 9.21 -11.95
CA HIS A 261 20.27 10.06 -10.76
C HIS A 261 19.91 9.29 -9.49
N PHE A 262 19.44 8.03 -9.59
CA PHE A 262 19.27 7.12 -8.47
C PHE A 262 20.61 6.51 -8.03
N THR A 263 21.51 7.36 -7.53
CA THR A 263 22.91 7.00 -7.30
C THR A 263 23.13 5.91 -6.24
N ALA A 264 22.17 5.67 -5.35
CA ALA A 264 22.25 4.64 -4.31
C ALA A 264 21.60 3.31 -4.72
N LEU A 265 20.88 3.27 -5.85
CA LEU A 265 20.02 2.16 -6.23
C LEU A 265 20.83 0.95 -6.66
N LYS A 266 20.56 -0.18 -6.01
CA LYS A 266 21.20 -1.49 -6.23
C LYS A 266 20.23 -2.50 -6.82
N HIS A 267 18.95 -2.43 -6.43
CA HIS A 267 17.94 -3.38 -6.86
C HIS A 267 16.79 -2.64 -7.54
N LEU A 268 16.49 -3.00 -8.79
CA LEU A 268 15.38 -2.44 -9.55
C LEU A 268 14.48 -3.58 -10.06
N VAL A 269 13.20 -3.50 -9.72
CA VAL A 269 12.15 -4.39 -10.23
C VAL A 269 11.08 -3.52 -10.85
N VAL A 270 10.86 -3.64 -12.16
CA VAL A 270 9.90 -2.79 -12.89
C VAL A 270 9.20 -3.58 -13.99
N LEU A 271 8.03 -3.10 -14.43
CA LEU A 271 7.49 -3.57 -15.71
C LEU A 271 8.37 -3.10 -16.86
N GLN A 272 8.41 -3.88 -17.94
CA GLN A 272 9.10 -3.50 -19.17
C GLN A 272 8.78 -2.06 -19.62
N ALA A 273 7.50 -1.69 -19.64
CA ALA A 273 7.02 -0.38 -20.11
C ALA A 273 7.65 0.81 -19.37
N PHE A 274 8.16 0.63 -18.15
CA PHE A 274 8.81 1.70 -17.39
C PHE A 274 10.18 2.08 -17.92
N ILE A 275 10.85 1.16 -18.63
CA ILE A 275 12.23 1.36 -19.11
C ILE A 275 12.35 1.16 -20.61
N CYS A 276 11.37 0.58 -21.29
CA CYS A 276 11.44 0.36 -22.73
C CYS A 276 10.04 0.21 -23.35
N ASP A 277 9.86 0.80 -24.53
CA ASP A 277 8.69 0.58 -25.39
C ASP A 277 9.13 -0.07 -26.71
N PHE A 278 8.62 -1.28 -26.97
CA PHE A 278 8.89 -2.04 -28.20
C PHE A 278 7.70 -2.03 -29.17
N ASN A 279 6.59 -1.36 -28.83
CA ASN A 279 5.37 -1.36 -29.63
C ASN A 279 5.42 -0.35 -30.78
N ASN A 280 6.44 0.51 -30.84
CA ASN A 280 6.62 1.50 -31.89
C ASN A 280 7.72 1.07 -32.88
N ASP A 281 7.45 1.23 -34.18
CA ASP A 281 8.40 1.03 -35.30
C ASP A 281 9.59 2.03 -35.29
N ASP A 282 9.68 2.86 -34.24
CA ASP A 282 10.72 3.88 -34.05
C ASP A 282 12.04 3.26 -33.55
N ASP A 283 13.15 4.00 -33.67
CA ASP A 283 14.46 3.54 -33.22
C ASP A 283 14.43 3.26 -31.71
N TRP A 284 14.64 2.00 -31.34
CA TRP A 284 14.62 1.51 -29.96
C TRP A 284 15.47 2.37 -29.02
N ALA A 285 16.56 2.95 -29.51
CA ALA A 285 17.45 3.81 -28.75
C ALA A 285 16.79 5.11 -28.26
N ASP A 286 15.78 5.61 -28.98
CA ASP A 286 15.09 6.85 -28.64
C ASP A 286 13.93 6.63 -27.64
N ASN A 287 13.46 5.39 -27.49
CA ASN A 287 12.32 4.99 -26.65
C ASN A 287 12.68 3.97 -25.57
N SER A 288 13.95 3.92 -25.17
CA SER A 288 14.41 3.01 -24.12
C SER A 288 15.44 3.64 -23.19
N CYS A 289 15.45 3.15 -21.95
CA CYS A 289 16.51 3.39 -20.98
C CYS A 289 17.73 2.58 -21.40
N MET A 290 18.67 3.24 -22.08
CA MET A 290 19.89 2.61 -22.54
C MET A 290 20.71 2.09 -21.34
N PRO A 291 21.52 1.02 -21.50
CA PRO A 291 22.27 0.45 -20.38
C PRO A 291 23.19 1.45 -19.67
N ASP A 292 23.71 2.43 -20.40
CA ASP A 292 24.53 3.48 -19.79
C ASP A 292 23.69 4.45 -18.97
N GLU A 293 22.40 4.60 -19.24
CA GLU A 293 21.43 5.45 -18.52
C GLU A 293 20.83 4.80 -17.26
N LEU A 294 21.19 3.54 -16.97
CA LEU A 294 20.87 2.87 -15.70
C LEU A 294 21.74 3.39 -14.52
N PRO A 295 21.31 3.16 -13.26
CA PRO A 295 22.10 3.52 -12.09
C PRO A 295 23.47 2.81 -12.08
N GLN A 296 24.53 3.54 -11.76
CA GLN A 296 25.90 2.98 -11.78
C GLN A 296 26.14 1.88 -10.74
N ASN A 297 25.39 1.89 -9.64
CA ASN A 297 25.50 0.92 -8.55
C ASN A 297 24.48 -0.21 -8.65
N LEU A 298 23.78 -0.34 -9.80
CA LEU A 298 22.77 -1.36 -9.98
C LEU A 298 23.41 -2.76 -9.98
N GLU A 299 22.98 -3.60 -9.05
CA GLU A 299 23.43 -4.98 -8.87
C GLU A 299 22.44 -5.96 -9.53
N THR A 300 21.13 -5.68 -9.43
CA THR A 300 20.08 -6.52 -10.00
C THR A 300 19.02 -5.69 -10.73
N LEU A 301 18.64 -6.14 -11.93
CA LEU A 301 17.50 -5.64 -12.69
C LEU A 301 16.54 -6.80 -12.96
N GLU A 302 15.30 -6.68 -12.50
CA GLU A 302 14.21 -7.60 -12.80
C GLU A 302 13.15 -6.88 -13.63
N ILE A 303 12.79 -7.48 -14.76
CA ILE A 303 11.77 -6.96 -15.66
C ILE A 303 10.54 -7.87 -15.55
N ILE A 304 9.44 -7.30 -15.07
CA ILE A 304 8.15 -7.99 -14.95
C ILE A 304 7.43 -7.92 -16.31
N TYR A 305 6.87 -9.06 -16.74
CA TYR A 305 6.17 -9.24 -18.03
C TYR A 305 7.01 -8.81 -19.25
N PRO A 306 8.20 -9.42 -19.46
CA PRO A 306 8.99 -9.14 -20.65
C PRO A 306 8.25 -9.61 -21.91
N THR A 307 8.35 -8.85 -22.99
CA THR A 307 7.96 -9.32 -24.32
C THR A 307 9.03 -10.28 -24.86
N PRO A 308 8.67 -11.18 -25.79
CA PRO A 308 9.62 -12.12 -26.38
C PRO A 308 10.85 -11.45 -27.01
N LEU A 309 10.75 -10.17 -27.42
CA LEU A 309 11.86 -9.39 -27.95
C LEU A 309 12.96 -9.15 -26.92
N ILE A 310 12.63 -8.93 -25.64
CA ILE A 310 13.63 -8.84 -24.57
C ILE A 310 14.29 -10.20 -24.33
N GLU A 311 13.53 -11.28 -24.42
CA GLU A 311 14.03 -12.64 -24.19
C GLU A 311 14.99 -13.09 -25.30
N ASP A 312 14.70 -12.75 -26.56
CA ASP A 312 15.48 -13.14 -27.73
C ASP A 312 16.70 -12.25 -27.99
N GLU A 313 16.66 -10.95 -27.65
CA GLU A 313 17.75 -10.03 -27.98
C GLU A 313 18.97 -10.12 -27.05
N GLY A 314 18.91 -10.84 -25.93
CA GLY A 314 20.07 -11.06 -25.06
C GLY A 314 20.85 -9.77 -24.78
N VAL A 315 20.14 -8.65 -24.65
CA VAL A 315 20.73 -7.33 -24.41
C VAL A 315 21.55 -7.48 -23.16
N GLY A 316 22.86 -7.21 -23.25
CA GLY A 316 23.91 -7.50 -22.26
C GLY A 316 23.71 -6.87 -20.88
N MET A 317 22.63 -7.26 -20.21
CA MET A 317 22.35 -7.11 -18.80
C MET A 317 23.07 -8.27 -18.09
N PRO A 318 23.73 -8.05 -16.95
CA PRO A 318 24.43 -9.11 -16.24
C PRO A 318 23.43 -10.18 -15.79
N ALA A 319 23.34 -11.24 -16.59
CA ALA A 319 22.63 -12.45 -16.25
C ALA A 319 23.35 -13.13 -15.08
N GLN A 320 22.81 -12.99 -13.86
CA GLN A 320 23.02 -13.98 -12.82
C GLN A 320 21.68 -14.42 -12.20
N VAL A 321 21.27 -15.58 -12.72
CA VAL A 321 20.49 -16.64 -12.09
C VAL A 321 18.99 -16.37 -11.93
N PHE A 322 18.25 -16.66 -13.01
CA PHE A 322 16.96 -17.30 -12.88
C PHE A 322 17.18 -18.72 -12.32
N GLU A 323 16.85 -18.92 -11.05
CA GLU A 323 16.42 -20.23 -10.58
C GLU A 323 14.93 -20.13 -10.24
N ASP A 324 14.22 -21.04 -10.89
CA ASP A 324 12.81 -21.37 -10.88
C ASP A 324 12.31 -21.62 -9.45
N GLU A 325 11.78 -20.59 -8.80
CA GLU A 325 10.76 -20.72 -7.76
C GLU A 325 9.72 -19.63 -7.97
N THR A 326 8.79 -19.84 -8.91
CA THR A 326 7.44 -19.28 -8.77
C THR A 326 6.80 -19.94 -7.53
N GLN A 327 7.21 -19.50 -6.34
CA GLN A 327 6.32 -19.60 -5.20
C GLN A 327 5.27 -18.52 -5.38
N ASP A 328 4.08 -18.98 -5.73
CA ASP A 328 2.81 -18.29 -5.48
C ASP A 328 2.79 -17.82 -4.02
N THR A 329 3.34 -16.64 -3.72
CA THR A 329 3.13 -15.97 -2.44
C THR A 329 2.12 -14.87 -2.65
N THR A 330 0.87 -15.28 -2.87
CA THR A 330 -0.24 -14.47 -2.39
C THR A 330 -0.16 -14.47 -0.86
N TRP A 331 -0.24 -13.30 -0.24
CA TRP A 331 -0.16 -13.15 1.23
C TRP A 331 -1.34 -13.81 1.99
N SER A 332 -2.18 -14.59 1.31
CA SER A 332 -3.26 -15.41 1.87
C SER A 332 -2.78 -16.71 2.54
N ASP A 333 -1.62 -17.26 2.15
CA ASP A 333 -1.26 -18.63 2.52
C ASP A 333 -0.49 -18.79 3.85
N LEU A 334 -0.31 -17.71 4.61
CA LEU A 334 0.23 -17.77 5.99
C LEU A 334 -0.87 -17.76 7.08
N SER A 335 -2.13 -18.01 6.72
CA SER A 335 -3.24 -18.00 7.70
C SER A 335 -4.00 -19.33 7.85
N GLU A 336 -3.63 -20.39 7.12
CA GLU A 336 -4.27 -21.71 7.23
C GLU A 336 -3.28 -22.84 7.54
N GLU A 337 -2.45 -22.70 8.57
CA GLU A 337 -2.02 -23.89 9.33
C GLU A 337 -2.97 -24.09 10.50
N GLY A 338 -4.01 -24.88 10.22
CA GLY A 338 -4.95 -25.39 11.21
C GLY A 338 -4.23 -26.10 12.34
N ILE A 339 -4.57 -25.71 13.57
CA ILE A 339 -4.27 -26.47 14.78
C ILE A 339 -5.02 -27.80 14.69
N GLU A 340 -4.36 -28.85 14.17
CA GLU A 340 -4.79 -30.23 14.38
C GLU A 340 -4.65 -30.58 15.87
N THR A 341 -5.75 -30.45 16.61
CA THR A 341 -5.88 -31.12 17.92
C THR A 341 -6.26 -32.57 17.67
N LYS A 342 -5.25 -33.45 17.65
CA LYS A 342 -5.44 -34.89 17.81
C LYS A 342 -6.06 -35.17 19.17
N TYR A 343 -7.33 -35.55 19.19
CA TYR A 343 -7.87 -36.37 20.29
C TYR A 343 -7.81 -37.84 19.87
N ASN A 344 -6.83 -38.55 20.42
CA ASN A 344 -6.87 -39.99 20.56
C ASN A 344 -7.73 -40.35 21.77
N SER A 345 -8.44 -41.48 21.61
CA SER A 345 -9.31 -42.24 22.54
C SER A 345 -10.68 -41.68 22.88
#